data_AF-A0A916R0F4-F1
#
_entry.id   AF-A0A916R0F4-F1
#
_cell.length_a   1.000
_cell.length_b   1.000
_cell.length_c   1.000
_cell.angle_alpha   90.00
_cell.angle_beta   90.00
_cell.angle_gamma   90.00
#
_symmetry.space_group_name_H-M   'P 1'
#
loop_
_entity.id
_entity.type
_entity.pdbx_description
1 polymer ?
#
loop_
_entity_poly.entity_id
_entity_poly.type
_entity_poly.pdbx_seq_one_letter_code
_entity_poly.pdbx_strand_id
1 'polypeptide(L)'
;MADFIGTEEDDGLVGGLFSDIIHGLEGNDLLAGLNGDDTLDAGSGDDVLIGGIGDDIMFGGDGNDRIVMTAGDDQVFGGSGDDKYFVNGFAGDWSIITDTSGIDTLNFAGGITGADIDLSPGALSYVDDRVIEISGLKDSDRPLELVLLQDLSGSFSNDLLTVNGLVDDLITSVSGLADDVRLGLTSFIDKPISPFGSSTDHEYKTELGLTADTNAWKTAVTGLSTGDGSDLPESQMTGLLQVALRTSEVGWSSSALKVVVLTTDAVPHFAGDNPNTPNNGDAVLDGPSGDGTSEDYPTIEMVKAALLDAGIIPVFAVTTDVTSDYQALVDAFGFGTVVPLSSDSSDIIAAFEDGISGAADSLIENAVGTAYNDDIIGNSADNMIKGKAGNDDIRGVGGDDYLKGNRGKDKLDGGKGDDMLEGGADKDKLNGGDGADTFVFDISHPDHSRDVVKDYEDGVDKIMVLDDTLLSFADIDVTQAGGKTILSHDGDAFALLKSTNSANIDATDFIFDIA
;
A
#
# COMPACT_ATOMS: atom_id res chain seq x y z
N MET A 1 -16.29 16.74 -16.95
CA MET A 1 -16.69 15.33 -16.83
C MET A 1 -17.32 14.88 -18.11
N ALA A 2 -16.50 14.34 -19.01
CA ALA A 2 -16.93 13.22 -19.82
C ALA A 2 -16.69 11.91 -19.04
N ASP A 3 -17.41 10.87 -19.44
CA ASP A 3 -17.35 9.52 -18.88
C ASP A 3 -16.99 8.58 -20.04
N PHE A 4 -15.87 7.89 -19.91
CA PHE A 4 -15.31 6.98 -20.90
C PHE A 4 -15.28 5.57 -20.31
N ILE A 5 -15.90 4.62 -20.99
CA ILE A 5 -15.96 3.22 -20.55
C ILE A 5 -15.41 2.36 -21.68
N GLY A 6 -14.42 1.53 -21.34
CA GLY A 6 -13.83 0.51 -22.18
C GLY A 6 -14.72 -0.72 -22.38
N THR A 7 -14.08 -1.83 -22.69
CA THR A 7 -14.64 -3.16 -22.89
C THR A 7 -13.84 -4.14 -22.04
N GLU A 8 -14.26 -5.40 -22.00
CA GLU A 8 -13.52 -6.47 -21.27
C GLU A 8 -12.27 -6.97 -22.05
N GLU A 9 -11.68 -6.13 -22.91
CA GLU A 9 -10.55 -6.47 -23.78
C GLU A 9 -9.60 -5.26 -23.82
N ASP A 10 -8.31 -5.49 -24.15
CA ASP A 10 -7.30 -4.42 -24.20
C ASP A 10 -7.74 -3.16 -24.98
N ASP A 11 -7.85 -2.05 -24.24
CA ASP A 11 -8.36 -0.78 -24.71
C ASP A 11 -7.32 0.35 -24.63
N GLY A 12 -7.60 1.40 -25.41
CA GLY A 12 -6.82 2.64 -25.40
C GLY A 12 -7.76 3.82 -25.22
N LEU A 13 -7.85 4.32 -23.99
CA LEU A 13 -8.79 5.35 -23.59
C LEU A 13 -8.05 6.65 -23.31
N VAL A 14 -8.53 7.73 -23.92
CA VAL A 14 -7.88 9.05 -23.81
C VAL A 14 -8.94 10.11 -23.51
N GLY A 15 -8.74 10.80 -22.38
CA GLY A 15 -9.51 11.94 -21.93
C GLY A 15 -9.27 13.21 -22.75
N GLY A 16 -9.65 14.34 -22.16
CA GLY A 16 -9.84 15.60 -22.84
C GLY A 16 -9.00 16.75 -22.28
N LEU A 17 -9.67 17.90 -22.09
CA LEU A 17 -9.07 19.12 -21.53
C LEU A 17 -9.72 19.52 -20.20
N PHE A 18 -10.59 18.66 -19.69
CA PHE A 18 -11.40 18.87 -18.50
C PHE A 18 -11.36 17.56 -17.72
N SER A 19 -11.65 17.63 -16.42
CA SER A 19 -11.86 16.44 -15.57
C SER A 19 -12.74 15.40 -16.25
N ASP A 20 -12.24 14.19 -16.36
CA ASP A 20 -12.87 13.04 -16.99
C ASP A 20 -12.89 11.84 -16.04
N ILE A 21 -13.84 10.93 -16.25
CA ILE A 21 -13.85 9.61 -15.63
C ILE A 21 -13.55 8.60 -16.73
N ILE A 22 -12.57 7.73 -16.50
CA ILE A 22 -12.12 6.73 -17.47
C ILE A 22 -12.10 5.36 -16.78
N HIS A 23 -12.85 4.41 -17.31
CA HIS A 23 -12.93 3.02 -16.84
C HIS A 23 -12.41 2.06 -17.92
N GLY A 24 -11.38 1.27 -17.59
CA GLY A 24 -10.80 0.23 -18.46
C GLY A 24 -11.66 -1.03 -18.50
N LEU A 25 -11.97 -1.60 -17.33
CA LEU A 25 -12.66 -2.88 -17.08
C LEU A 25 -11.68 -4.07 -17.08
N GLU A 26 -12.03 -5.24 -17.63
CA GLU A 26 -11.04 -6.31 -17.86
C GLU A 26 -10.14 -5.99 -19.08
N GLY A 27 -8.91 -6.48 -19.10
CA GLY A 27 -7.98 -6.34 -20.23
C GLY A 27 -6.74 -5.55 -19.84
N ASN A 28 -5.70 -5.59 -20.69
CA ASN A 28 -4.49 -4.80 -20.45
C ASN A 28 -4.61 -3.45 -21.17
N ASP A 29 -4.97 -2.42 -20.42
CA ASP A 29 -5.44 -1.15 -20.92
C ASP A 29 -4.39 -0.04 -20.87
N LEU A 30 -4.61 0.98 -21.70
CA LEU A 30 -3.90 2.26 -21.65
C LEU A 30 -4.91 3.38 -21.39
N LEU A 31 -4.85 3.96 -20.19
CA LEU A 31 -5.70 5.09 -19.77
C LEU A 31 -4.85 6.36 -19.68
N ALA A 32 -5.32 7.44 -20.32
CA ALA A 32 -4.67 8.75 -20.25
C ALA A 32 -5.68 9.88 -20.03
N GLY A 33 -5.64 10.56 -18.89
CA GLY A 33 -6.55 11.67 -18.54
C GLY A 33 -6.27 12.96 -19.33
N LEU A 34 -4.97 13.25 -19.51
CA LEU A 34 -4.41 14.43 -20.17
C LEU A 34 -4.44 15.71 -19.32
N ASN A 35 -5.59 16.35 -19.16
CA ASN A 35 -5.71 17.71 -18.64
C ASN A 35 -7.01 17.82 -17.84
N GLY A 36 -6.92 18.36 -16.63
CA GLY A 36 -8.04 18.41 -15.69
C GLY A 36 -7.79 17.41 -14.57
N ASP A 37 -8.61 17.51 -13.53
CA ASP A 37 -8.54 16.59 -12.38
C ASP A 37 -9.31 15.33 -12.76
N ASP A 38 -8.61 14.29 -13.19
CA ASP A 38 -9.19 13.10 -13.82
C ASP A 38 -9.32 11.93 -12.83
N THR A 39 -10.26 11.03 -13.09
CA THR A 39 -10.40 9.75 -12.36
C THR A 39 -10.20 8.61 -13.34
N LEU A 40 -9.14 7.83 -13.14
CA LEU A 40 -8.77 6.70 -14.00
C LEU A 40 -8.88 5.41 -13.18
N ASP A 41 -9.73 4.48 -13.61
CA ASP A 41 -9.94 3.16 -13.02
C ASP A 41 -9.64 2.11 -14.09
N ALA A 42 -8.49 1.46 -14.02
CA ALA A 42 -8.06 0.56 -15.08
C ALA A 42 -8.76 -0.80 -14.99
N GLY A 43 -8.87 -1.39 -13.81
CA GLY A 43 -9.74 -2.53 -13.57
C GLY A 43 -8.93 -3.80 -13.36
N SER A 44 -9.08 -4.80 -14.24
CA SER A 44 -8.31 -6.05 -14.14
C SER A 44 -7.45 -6.25 -15.37
N GLY A 45 -6.15 -6.42 -15.20
CA GLY A 45 -5.17 -6.62 -16.26
C GLY A 45 -3.85 -5.95 -15.92
N ASP A 46 -2.80 -6.17 -16.71
CA ASP A 46 -1.57 -5.37 -16.53
C ASP A 46 -1.71 -4.04 -17.30
N ASP A 47 -2.02 -2.96 -16.58
CA ASP A 47 -2.47 -1.70 -17.15
C ASP A 47 -1.41 -0.59 -17.17
N VAL A 48 -1.68 0.46 -17.94
CA VAL A 48 -0.88 1.68 -17.97
C VAL A 48 -1.77 2.89 -17.73
N LEU A 49 -1.56 3.58 -16.60
CA LEU A 49 -2.27 4.79 -16.24
C LEU A 49 -1.37 6.02 -16.36
N ILE A 50 -1.91 7.09 -16.95
CA ILE A 50 -1.24 8.38 -17.09
C ILE A 50 -2.26 9.48 -16.74
N GLY A 51 -2.20 10.01 -15.52
CA GLY A 51 -3.14 11.05 -15.06
C GLY A 51 -3.13 12.28 -15.99
N GLY A 52 -1.98 12.93 -16.10
CA GLY A 52 -1.79 14.10 -16.94
C GLY A 52 -1.46 15.36 -16.15
N ILE A 53 -2.11 16.46 -16.50
CA ILE A 53 -2.01 17.73 -15.78
C ILE A 53 -3.30 17.93 -14.99
N GLY A 54 -3.20 18.04 -13.67
CA GLY A 54 -4.35 18.18 -12.78
C GLY A 54 -4.15 17.32 -11.55
N ASP A 55 -5.02 17.48 -10.56
CA ASP A 55 -4.97 16.65 -9.36
C ASP A 55 -5.76 15.36 -9.66
N ASP A 56 -5.07 14.29 -10.03
CA ASP A 56 -5.69 13.08 -10.55
C ASP A 56 -5.93 12.03 -9.47
N ILE A 57 -6.93 11.16 -9.68
CA ILE A 57 -7.14 9.95 -8.89
C ILE A 57 -6.95 8.75 -9.83
N MET A 58 -6.03 7.86 -9.50
CA MET A 58 -5.67 6.69 -10.32
C MET A 58 -5.81 5.39 -9.53
N PHE A 59 -6.50 4.41 -10.11
CA PHE A 59 -6.67 3.05 -9.59
C PHE A 59 -6.10 2.06 -10.61
N GLY A 60 -5.02 1.35 -10.24
CA GLY A 60 -4.48 0.24 -11.04
C GLY A 60 -5.50 -0.90 -11.09
N GLY A 61 -5.82 -1.44 -9.92
CA GLY A 61 -6.76 -2.54 -9.79
C GLY A 61 -6.00 -3.87 -9.68
N ASP A 62 -6.44 -4.90 -10.40
CA ASP A 62 -5.79 -6.21 -10.36
C ASP A 62 -4.78 -6.35 -11.50
N GLY A 63 -3.51 -6.62 -11.22
CA GLY A 63 -2.48 -6.87 -12.22
C GLY A 63 -1.18 -6.17 -11.87
N ASN A 64 -0.19 -6.25 -12.75
CA ASN A 64 1.09 -5.56 -12.54
C ASN A 64 1.08 -4.25 -13.31
N ASP A 65 0.66 -3.18 -12.65
CA ASP A 65 0.34 -1.93 -13.28
C ASP A 65 1.52 -0.99 -13.40
N ARG A 66 1.43 -0.13 -14.41
CA ARG A 66 2.36 0.95 -14.64
C ARG A 66 1.63 2.28 -14.48
N ILE A 67 1.82 2.90 -13.33
CA ILE A 67 1.18 4.18 -13.03
C ILE A 67 2.19 5.31 -13.19
N VAL A 68 1.86 6.29 -14.04
CA VAL A 68 2.71 7.45 -14.33
C VAL A 68 2.08 8.69 -13.72
N MET A 69 2.58 9.08 -12.54
CA MET A 69 2.20 10.32 -11.87
C MET A 69 2.87 11.50 -12.55
N THR A 70 2.04 12.33 -13.18
CA THR A 70 2.45 13.55 -13.87
C THR A 70 2.07 14.80 -13.08
N ALA A 71 1.83 15.96 -13.70
CA ALA A 71 1.86 17.22 -12.95
C ALA A 71 0.55 17.45 -12.18
N GLY A 72 0.65 17.65 -10.86
CA GLY A 72 -0.48 17.88 -9.95
C GLY A 72 -0.40 17.03 -8.68
N ASP A 73 -1.32 17.30 -7.75
CA ASP A 73 -1.38 16.61 -6.45
C ASP A 73 -2.21 15.32 -6.59
N ASP A 74 -1.57 14.26 -7.09
CA ASP A 74 -2.21 12.99 -7.43
C ASP A 74 -2.49 12.08 -6.21
N GLN A 75 -3.59 11.34 -6.24
CA GLN A 75 -3.85 10.19 -5.37
C GLN A 75 -3.82 8.90 -6.19
N VAL A 76 -3.00 7.95 -5.75
CA VAL A 76 -2.79 6.69 -6.47
C VAL A 76 -3.09 5.51 -5.58
N PHE A 77 -3.81 4.55 -6.13
CA PHE A 77 -4.08 3.25 -5.55
C PHE A 77 -3.57 2.18 -6.52
N GLY A 78 -2.60 1.38 -6.08
CA GLY A 78 -2.03 0.29 -6.90
C GLY A 78 -3.05 -0.82 -7.09
N GLY A 79 -3.34 -1.49 -5.98
CA GLY A 79 -4.33 -2.55 -5.95
C GLY A 79 -3.63 -3.88 -5.68
N SER A 80 -3.91 -4.89 -6.50
CA SER A 80 -3.34 -6.22 -6.38
C SER A 80 -2.26 -6.43 -7.44
N GLY A 81 -1.03 -6.79 -7.07
CA GLY A 81 0.00 -7.22 -8.03
C GLY A 81 1.28 -6.40 -7.90
N ASP A 82 2.29 -6.67 -8.73
CA ASP A 82 3.61 -6.03 -8.58
C ASP A 82 3.68 -4.71 -9.39
N ASP A 83 3.27 -3.61 -8.75
CA ASP A 83 3.04 -2.33 -9.39
C ASP A 83 4.30 -1.47 -9.52
N LYS A 84 4.25 -0.53 -10.47
CA LYS A 84 5.35 0.40 -10.73
C LYS A 84 4.88 1.84 -10.85
N TYR A 85 5.33 2.63 -9.89
CA TYR A 85 5.03 4.06 -9.73
C TYR A 85 6.12 4.93 -10.36
N PHE A 86 5.84 5.51 -11.53
CA PHE A 86 6.76 6.41 -12.23
C PHE A 86 6.46 7.86 -11.89
N VAL A 87 7.39 8.50 -11.21
CA VAL A 87 7.29 9.92 -10.87
C VAL A 87 7.93 10.75 -11.96
N ASN A 88 7.10 11.42 -12.78
CA ASN A 88 7.53 12.24 -13.90
C ASN A 88 6.81 13.59 -13.89
N GLY A 89 7.44 14.70 -13.51
CA GLY A 89 6.69 15.97 -13.43
C GLY A 89 7.54 17.21 -13.21
N PHE A 90 6.88 18.33 -12.94
CA PHE A 90 7.55 19.60 -12.62
C PHE A 90 7.31 19.98 -11.14
N ALA A 91 7.92 21.09 -10.73
CA ALA A 91 8.10 21.47 -9.33
C ALA A 91 6.82 21.81 -8.56
N GLY A 92 6.71 21.29 -7.33
CA GLY A 92 5.75 21.74 -6.30
C GLY A 92 4.63 20.77 -5.96
N ASP A 93 4.55 19.63 -6.63
CA ASP A 93 3.46 18.66 -6.51
C ASP A 93 3.61 17.76 -5.26
N TRP A 94 2.47 17.37 -4.68
CA TRP A 94 2.35 16.41 -3.58
C TRP A 94 1.45 15.24 -3.99
N SER A 95 2.05 14.07 -4.24
CA SER A 95 1.28 12.87 -4.57
C SER A 95 1.29 11.86 -3.43
N ILE A 96 0.19 11.14 -3.27
CA ILE A 96 0.04 10.09 -2.26
C ILE A 96 -0.12 8.75 -2.98
N ILE A 97 0.68 7.77 -2.61
CA ILE A 97 0.54 6.39 -3.06
C ILE A 97 -0.06 5.57 -1.92
N THR A 98 -1.11 4.82 -2.23
CA THR A 98 -1.73 3.82 -1.37
C THR A 98 -1.60 2.45 -2.05
N ASP A 99 -0.72 1.60 -1.56
CA ASP A 99 -0.56 0.25 -2.09
C ASP A 99 -0.27 -0.74 -0.97
N THR A 100 -1.05 -1.80 -0.88
CA THR A 100 -1.05 -2.66 0.32
C THR A 100 -0.79 -4.12 -0.02
N SER A 101 -0.61 -4.46 -1.30
CA SER A 101 -0.37 -5.83 -1.72
C SER A 101 0.39 -5.90 -3.02
N GLY A 102 1.36 -6.81 -3.10
CA GLY A 102 2.26 -6.85 -4.24
C GLY A 102 3.70 -6.82 -3.79
N ILE A 103 4.60 -6.78 -4.76
CA ILE A 103 5.97 -6.32 -4.56
C ILE A 103 6.21 -5.11 -5.46
N ASP A 104 6.11 -3.92 -4.88
CA ASP A 104 5.90 -2.70 -5.64
C ASP A 104 7.18 -1.91 -5.82
N THR A 105 7.20 -1.01 -6.82
CA THR A 105 8.40 -0.23 -7.15
C THR A 105 8.10 1.26 -7.25
N LEU A 106 8.74 2.05 -6.39
CA LEU A 106 8.85 3.50 -6.58
C LEU A 106 9.99 3.84 -7.53
N ASN A 107 9.68 4.50 -8.65
CA ASN A 107 10.61 4.73 -9.73
C ASN A 107 10.81 6.22 -10.04
N PHE A 108 11.95 6.75 -9.59
CA PHE A 108 12.37 8.14 -9.81
C PHE A 108 13.34 8.28 -10.99
N ALA A 109 13.42 7.28 -11.88
CA ALA A 109 14.41 7.27 -12.95
C ALA A 109 14.34 8.47 -13.91
N GLY A 110 13.19 9.15 -13.98
CA GLY A 110 12.96 10.36 -14.78
C GLY A 110 13.41 11.67 -14.13
N GLY A 111 13.77 11.66 -12.84
CA GLY A 111 14.19 12.84 -12.09
C GLY A 111 15.45 13.52 -12.65
N ILE A 112 15.55 14.83 -12.47
CA ILE A 112 16.65 15.66 -12.99
C ILE A 112 17.59 16.20 -11.89
N THR A 113 17.33 15.91 -10.62
CA THR A 113 18.21 16.10 -9.46
C THR A 113 18.45 14.78 -8.75
N GLY A 114 19.25 14.80 -7.67
CA GLY A 114 19.29 13.69 -6.71
C GLY A 114 17.96 13.56 -5.98
N ALA A 115 17.63 12.34 -5.60
CA ALA A 115 16.46 11.98 -4.82
C ALA A 115 16.79 11.65 -3.37
N ASP A 116 15.78 11.80 -2.51
CA ASP A 116 15.72 11.27 -1.15
C ASP A 116 14.53 10.31 -1.13
N ILE A 117 14.76 9.01 -1.14
CA ILE A 117 13.71 7.98 -1.16
C ILE A 117 13.70 7.29 0.20
N ASP A 118 12.56 7.29 0.88
CA ASP A 118 12.33 6.55 2.11
C ASP A 118 11.07 5.69 1.91
N LEU A 119 11.27 4.37 1.88
CA LEU A 119 10.21 3.37 1.69
C LEU A 119 9.46 3.02 2.97
N SER A 120 9.74 3.71 4.08
CA SER A 120 8.99 3.52 5.32
C SER A 120 7.56 4.06 5.18
N PRO A 121 6.53 3.35 5.67
CA PRO A 121 5.16 3.86 5.65
C PRO A 121 5.03 5.22 6.34
N GLY A 122 4.37 6.16 5.67
CA GLY A 122 4.20 7.55 6.10
C GLY A 122 5.45 8.43 5.96
N ALA A 123 6.55 7.91 5.40
CA ALA A 123 7.71 8.72 5.08
C ALA A 123 7.48 9.51 3.78
N LEU A 124 8.18 10.63 3.68
CA LEU A 124 8.15 11.49 2.51
C LEU A 124 9.39 11.23 1.68
N SER A 125 9.17 10.88 0.41
CA SER A 125 10.20 10.78 -0.60
C SER A 125 10.21 12.05 -1.48
N TYR A 126 11.39 12.49 -1.88
CA TYR A 126 11.59 13.74 -2.61
C TYR A 126 12.43 13.51 -3.87
N VAL A 127 12.00 14.12 -4.97
CA VAL A 127 12.83 14.23 -6.18
C VAL A 127 12.51 15.53 -6.89
N ASP A 128 13.54 16.19 -7.41
CA ASP A 128 13.45 17.53 -7.96
C ASP A 128 12.89 18.52 -6.93
N ASP A 129 11.62 18.90 -7.08
CA ASP A 129 10.84 19.74 -6.17
C ASP A 129 9.47 19.09 -5.87
N ARG A 130 9.35 17.75 -5.99
CA ARG A 130 8.12 16.97 -5.75
C ARG A 130 8.20 16.22 -4.42
N VAL A 131 7.03 15.98 -3.83
CA VAL A 131 6.88 15.16 -2.63
C VAL A 131 6.00 13.96 -2.97
N ILE A 132 6.47 12.77 -2.61
CA ILE A 132 5.71 11.53 -2.66
C ILE A 132 5.55 11.03 -1.24
N GLU A 133 4.30 10.93 -0.82
CA GLU A 133 3.93 10.29 0.43
C GLU A 133 3.56 8.83 0.14
N ILE A 134 4.33 7.90 0.68
CA ILE A 134 3.92 6.49 0.77
C ILE A 134 2.97 6.45 1.96
N SER A 135 1.68 6.18 1.72
CA SER A 135 0.67 6.35 2.76
C SER A 135 1.06 5.57 4.03
N GLY A 136 0.78 6.14 5.20
CA GLY A 136 0.98 5.44 6.46
C GLY A 136 0.39 6.22 7.62
N LEU A 137 0.11 5.52 8.72
CA LEU A 137 -0.46 6.15 9.93
C LEU A 137 0.55 7.00 10.70
N LYS A 138 1.83 6.82 10.41
CA LYS A 138 2.93 7.42 11.17
C LYS A 138 3.19 8.89 10.84
N ASP A 139 2.44 9.47 9.92
CA ASP A 139 2.55 10.89 9.64
C ASP A 139 1.90 11.70 10.77
N SER A 140 2.68 12.60 11.37
CA SER A 140 2.20 13.51 12.42
C SER A 140 1.33 14.65 11.87
N ASP A 141 1.21 14.81 10.54
CA ASP A 141 0.47 15.92 9.93
C ASP A 141 -0.87 15.53 9.26
N ARG A 142 -1.14 14.25 8.97
CA ARG A 142 -2.41 13.79 8.36
C ARG A 142 -3.39 13.24 9.40
N PRO A 143 -4.56 13.90 9.64
CA PRO A 143 -5.55 13.39 10.57
C PRO A 143 -6.10 12.03 10.13
N LEU A 144 -6.45 11.18 11.09
CA LEU A 144 -7.20 9.94 10.87
C LEU A 144 -8.67 10.17 11.22
N GLU A 145 -9.53 9.99 10.24
CA GLU A 145 -10.98 9.91 10.43
C GLU A 145 -11.41 8.46 10.32
N LEU A 146 -11.93 7.91 11.42
CA LEU A 146 -12.42 6.54 11.48
C LEU A 146 -13.91 6.52 11.78
N VAL A 147 -14.67 5.82 10.95
CA VAL A 147 -16.08 5.53 11.21
C VAL A 147 -16.26 4.03 11.42
N LEU A 148 -16.77 3.65 12.58
CA LEU A 148 -17.24 2.28 12.81
C LEU A 148 -18.61 2.11 12.14
N LEU A 149 -18.72 1.16 11.23
CA LEU A 149 -19.97 0.70 10.61
C LEU A 149 -20.36 -0.64 11.26
N GLN A 150 -21.18 -0.53 12.30
CA GLN A 150 -21.50 -1.62 13.20
C GLN A 150 -22.74 -2.40 12.75
N ASP A 151 -22.58 -3.71 12.53
CA ASP A 151 -23.71 -4.64 12.43
C ASP A 151 -24.46 -4.71 13.77
N LEU A 152 -25.78 -4.54 13.71
CA LEU A 152 -26.69 -4.63 14.85
C LEU A 152 -27.77 -5.70 14.65
N SER A 153 -27.57 -6.65 13.72
CA SER A 153 -28.41 -7.84 13.57
C SER A 153 -28.44 -8.69 14.84
N GLY A 154 -29.38 -9.65 14.88
CA GLY A 154 -29.56 -10.52 16.03
C GLY A 154 -28.37 -11.45 16.29
N SER A 155 -27.63 -11.83 15.25
CA SER A 155 -26.42 -12.67 15.35
C SER A 155 -25.29 -11.95 16.09
N PHE A 156 -25.19 -10.63 15.94
CA PHE A 156 -24.14 -9.80 16.55
C PHE A 156 -24.40 -9.41 18.03
N SER A 157 -25.43 -9.96 18.67
CA SER A 157 -25.86 -9.51 20.01
C SER A 157 -24.91 -9.85 21.16
N ASN A 158 -24.17 -10.95 21.07
CA ASN A 158 -23.12 -11.29 22.03
C ASN A 158 -21.88 -10.41 21.87
N ASP A 159 -21.52 -10.09 20.64
CA ASP A 159 -20.38 -9.24 20.27
C ASP A 159 -20.53 -7.83 20.85
N LEU A 160 -21.72 -7.23 20.74
CA LEU A 160 -21.99 -5.91 21.29
C LEU A 160 -21.70 -5.82 22.80
N LEU A 161 -21.99 -6.89 23.56
CA LEU A 161 -21.67 -6.92 25.00
C LEU A 161 -20.16 -6.96 25.26
N THR A 162 -19.41 -7.71 24.45
CA THR A 162 -17.94 -7.78 24.54
C THR A 162 -17.32 -6.45 24.15
N VAL A 163 -17.70 -5.89 22.99
CA VAL A 163 -17.23 -4.60 22.49
C VAL A 163 -17.46 -3.50 23.52
N ASN A 164 -18.64 -3.44 24.14
CA ASN A 164 -18.95 -2.49 25.22
C ASN A 164 -17.98 -2.57 26.42
N GLY A 165 -17.46 -3.76 26.72
CA GLY A 165 -16.45 -3.96 27.75
C GLY A 165 -15.05 -3.49 27.35
N LEU A 166 -14.78 -3.39 26.04
CA LEU A 166 -13.49 -3.05 25.44
C LEU A 166 -13.41 -1.61 24.92
N VAL A 167 -14.52 -0.86 24.85
CA VAL A 167 -14.57 0.51 24.26
C VAL A 167 -13.47 1.45 24.78
N ASP A 168 -13.16 1.42 26.08
CA ASP A 168 -12.09 2.27 26.63
C ASP A 168 -10.70 1.92 26.09
N ASP A 169 -10.42 0.62 25.96
CA ASP A 169 -9.15 0.11 25.43
C ASP A 169 -9.09 0.33 23.91
N LEU A 170 -10.22 0.15 23.20
CA LEU A 170 -10.34 0.44 21.76
C LEU A 170 -10.10 1.92 21.46
N ILE A 171 -10.71 2.84 22.22
CA ILE A 171 -10.43 4.29 22.09
C ILE A 171 -8.95 4.56 22.31
N THR A 172 -8.35 3.95 23.33
CA THR A 172 -6.93 4.16 23.66
C THR A 172 -6.02 3.69 22.53
N SER A 173 -6.30 2.52 21.98
CA SER A 173 -5.58 1.94 20.84
C SER A 173 -5.70 2.81 19.60
N VAL A 174 -6.92 3.09 19.13
CA VAL A 174 -7.15 3.87 17.90
C VAL A 174 -6.64 5.31 18.03
N SER A 175 -6.82 5.95 19.19
CA SER A 175 -6.28 7.30 19.44
C SER A 175 -4.74 7.33 19.52
N GLY A 176 -4.10 6.17 19.62
CA GLY A 176 -2.65 6.03 19.58
C GLY A 176 -2.09 5.84 18.17
N LEU A 177 -2.95 5.65 17.16
CA LEU A 177 -2.52 5.40 15.77
C LEU A 177 -2.08 6.68 15.04
N ALA A 178 -2.64 7.84 15.38
CA ALA A 178 -2.30 9.13 14.80
C ALA A 178 -2.42 10.27 15.81
N ASP A 179 -1.81 11.42 15.52
CA ASP A 179 -1.82 12.60 16.41
C ASP A 179 -3.19 13.31 16.47
N ASP A 180 -3.94 13.32 15.36
CA ASP A 180 -5.31 13.85 15.27
C ASP A 180 -6.26 12.75 14.80
N VAL A 181 -7.05 12.21 15.73
CA VAL A 181 -8.02 11.15 15.47
C VAL A 181 -9.43 11.66 15.73
N ARG A 182 -10.32 11.51 14.74
CA ARG A 182 -11.75 11.71 14.91
C ARG A 182 -12.48 10.39 14.72
N LEU A 183 -13.40 10.10 15.63
CA LEU A 183 -14.18 8.87 15.63
C LEU A 183 -15.64 9.16 15.31
N GLY A 184 -16.22 8.38 14.41
CA GLY A 184 -17.64 8.36 14.07
C GLY A 184 -18.25 6.99 14.29
N LEU A 185 -19.58 6.93 14.32
CA LEU A 185 -20.32 5.69 14.50
C LEU A 185 -21.55 5.69 13.59
N THR A 186 -21.66 4.62 12.84
CA THR A 186 -22.79 4.29 11.97
C THR A 186 -23.19 2.84 12.24
N SER A 187 -24.40 2.47 11.86
CA SER A 187 -24.91 1.13 12.05
C SER A 187 -25.81 0.69 10.91
N PHE A 188 -25.93 -0.62 10.73
CA PHE A 188 -26.88 -1.26 9.83
C PHE A 188 -27.47 -2.51 10.49
N ILE A 189 -28.63 -2.94 10.01
CA ILE A 189 -29.23 -4.24 10.30
C ILE A 189 -29.62 -4.80 8.94
N ASP A 190 -30.89 -4.62 8.58
CA ASP A 190 -31.38 -4.91 7.25
C ASP A 190 -32.56 -4.01 6.87
N LYS A 191 -33.03 -4.13 5.63
CA LYS A 191 -34.25 -3.49 5.16
C LYS A 191 -35.40 -3.84 6.11
N PRO A 192 -36.13 -2.84 6.69
CA PRO A 192 -37.18 -3.09 7.69
C PRO A 192 -38.49 -3.61 7.09
N ILE A 193 -38.41 -4.68 6.31
CA ILE A 193 -39.48 -5.33 5.59
C ILE A 193 -39.21 -6.83 5.46
N SER A 194 -40.25 -7.65 5.59
CA SER A 194 -40.15 -9.10 5.37
C SER A 194 -39.85 -9.42 3.89
N PRO A 195 -38.97 -10.39 3.59
CA PRO A 195 -38.35 -11.36 4.51
C PRO A 195 -37.09 -10.88 5.26
N PHE A 196 -36.50 -9.77 4.85
CA PHE A 196 -35.20 -9.24 5.29
C PHE A 196 -35.16 -8.85 6.76
N GLY A 197 -35.98 -7.87 7.16
CA GLY A 197 -35.94 -7.31 8.51
C GLY A 197 -37.30 -7.21 9.19
N SER A 198 -37.23 -6.90 10.48
CA SER A 198 -38.37 -6.49 11.29
C SER A 198 -38.74 -5.03 11.01
N SER A 199 -39.97 -4.63 11.32
CA SER A 199 -40.41 -3.23 11.17
C SER A 199 -39.70 -2.23 12.11
N THR A 200 -38.88 -2.72 13.04
CA THR A 200 -38.09 -1.89 13.97
C THR A 200 -36.62 -1.83 13.60
N ASP A 201 -36.21 -2.58 12.58
CA ASP A 201 -34.84 -2.55 12.06
C ASP A 201 -34.62 -1.27 11.25
N HIS A 202 -33.39 -1.06 10.81
CA HIS A 202 -33.02 0.01 9.89
C HIS A 202 -31.95 -0.50 8.93
N GLU A 203 -32.01 -0.01 7.70
CA GLU A 203 -31.03 -0.40 6.67
C GLU A 203 -29.68 0.30 6.91
N TYR A 204 -29.69 1.59 7.23
CA TYR A 204 -28.49 2.37 7.61
C TYR A 204 -28.85 3.51 8.55
N LYS A 205 -27.94 3.84 9.48
CA LYS A 205 -28.10 4.96 10.39
C LYS A 205 -26.77 5.56 10.83
N THR A 206 -26.66 6.88 10.77
CA THR A 206 -25.60 7.63 11.46
C THR A 206 -25.96 7.78 12.94
N GLU A 207 -25.23 7.11 13.82
CA GLU A 207 -25.43 7.16 15.27
C GLU A 207 -24.70 8.37 15.88
N LEU A 208 -23.51 8.67 15.36
CA LEU A 208 -22.69 9.81 15.75
C LEU A 208 -21.77 10.22 14.59
N GLY A 209 -21.87 11.47 14.14
CA GLY A 209 -20.90 12.04 13.19
C GLY A 209 -19.51 12.18 13.82
N LEU A 210 -18.48 12.24 12.97
CA LEU A 210 -17.07 12.32 13.33
C LEU A 210 -16.79 13.41 14.37
N THR A 211 -16.14 13.02 15.46
CA THR A 211 -15.81 13.92 16.57
C THR A 211 -14.49 13.56 17.23
N ALA A 212 -13.79 14.55 17.76
CA ALA A 212 -12.63 14.35 18.64
C ALA A 212 -13.05 14.10 20.12
N ASP A 213 -14.35 14.20 20.45
CA ASP A 213 -14.86 13.89 21.79
C ASP A 213 -15.06 12.37 21.96
N THR A 214 -14.01 11.70 22.43
CA THR A 214 -14.02 10.25 22.67
C THR A 214 -15.05 9.82 23.74
N ASN A 215 -15.50 10.71 24.63
CA ASN A 215 -16.57 10.38 25.57
C ASN A 215 -17.95 10.35 24.88
N ALA A 216 -18.16 11.23 23.89
CA ALA A 216 -19.36 11.19 23.07
C ALA A 216 -19.40 9.90 22.24
N TRP A 217 -18.26 9.51 21.65
CA TRP A 217 -18.14 8.26 20.91
C TRP A 217 -18.40 7.04 21.81
N LYS A 218 -17.77 6.97 22.98
CA LYS A 218 -18.05 5.92 23.99
C LYS A 218 -19.53 5.83 24.35
N THR A 219 -20.17 6.98 24.55
CA THR A 219 -21.60 7.04 24.90
C THR A 219 -22.47 6.51 23.76
N ALA A 220 -22.09 6.78 22.51
CA ALA A 220 -22.79 6.28 21.34
C ALA A 220 -22.66 4.75 21.20
N VAL A 221 -21.43 4.21 21.27
CA VAL A 221 -21.19 2.76 21.17
C VAL A 221 -21.90 1.99 22.29
N THR A 222 -21.75 2.44 23.54
CA THR A 222 -22.41 1.79 24.69
C THR A 222 -23.92 1.99 24.75
N GLY A 223 -24.47 2.86 23.90
CA GLY A 223 -25.90 3.10 23.74
C GLY A 223 -26.57 2.26 22.65
N LEU A 224 -25.80 1.52 21.85
CA LEU A 224 -26.34 0.69 20.77
C LEU A 224 -27.20 -0.46 21.32
N SER A 225 -28.12 -0.94 20.49
CA SER A 225 -28.98 -2.08 20.75
C SER A 225 -29.22 -2.85 19.47
N THR A 226 -29.19 -4.18 19.54
CA THR A 226 -29.44 -5.03 18.37
C THR A 226 -30.92 -5.05 17.98
N GLY A 227 -31.18 -5.22 16.68
CA GLY A 227 -32.46 -5.61 16.11
C GLY A 227 -32.50 -7.09 15.77
N ASP A 228 -33.31 -7.45 14.78
CA ASP A 228 -33.51 -8.86 14.41
C ASP A 228 -32.61 -9.29 13.24
N GLY A 229 -32.70 -8.68 12.05
CA GLY A 229 -32.05 -9.22 10.83
C GLY A 229 -32.63 -10.61 10.52
N SER A 230 -33.83 -10.63 9.94
CA SER A 230 -34.70 -11.82 9.91
C SER A 230 -34.25 -12.94 8.97
N ASP A 231 -33.29 -12.68 8.08
CA ASP A 231 -32.52 -13.67 7.33
C ASP A 231 -31.06 -13.74 7.77
N LEU A 232 -30.14 -14.12 6.88
CA LEU A 232 -28.72 -14.32 7.23
C LEU A 232 -27.83 -13.26 6.59
N PRO A 233 -28.03 -12.87 5.32
CA PRO A 233 -27.32 -11.72 4.79
C PRO A 233 -27.90 -10.42 5.37
N GLU A 234 -27.11 -9.35 5.38
CA GLU A 234 -27.49 -8.08 6.00
C GLU A 234 -27.19 -6.89 5.05
N SER A 235 -27.32 -5.65 5.52
CA SER A 235 -27.23 -4.42 4.71
C SER A 235 -25.85 -3.75 4.59
N GLN A 236 -24.75 -4.52 4.63
CA GLN A 236 -23.37 -3.99 4.57
C GLN A 236 -23.14 -3.08 3.36
N MET A 237 -23.59 -3.49 2.16
CA MET A 237 -23.38 -2.73 0.91
C MET A 237 -24.11 -1.39 0.91
N THR A 238 -25.35 -1.34 1.41
CA THR A 238 -26.04 -0.07 1.61
C THR A 238 -25.34 0.77 2.67
N GLY A 239 -24.84 0.15 3.74
CA GLY A 239 -24.09 0.84 4.78
C GLY A 239 -22.85 1.56 4.26
N LEU A 240 -22.04 0.87 3.44
CA LEU A 240 -20.86 1.43 2.77
C LEU A 240 -21.22 2.55 1.78
N LEU A 241 -22.27 2.36 0.96
CA LEU A 241 -22.73 3.40 0.05
C LEU A 241 -23.14 4.67 0.80
N GLN A 242 -23.96 4.53 1.85
CA GLN A 242 -24.52 5.69 2.55
C GLN A 242 -23.49 6.40 3.43
N VAL A 243 -22.54 5.70 4.05
CA VAL A 243 -21.47 6.36 4.81
C VAL A 243 -20.55 7.20 3.92
N ALA A 244 -20.37 6.79 2.66
CA ALA A 244 -19.62 7.55 1.67
C ALA A 244 -20.41 8.77 1.16
N LEU A 245 -21.66 8.57 0.72
CA LEU A 245 -22.48 9.62 0.13
C LEU A 245 -22.97 10.67 1.13
N ARG A 246 -23.14 10.32 2.41
CA ARG A 246 -23.64 11.24 3.44
C ARG A 246 -22.53 12.04 4.11
N THR A 247 -21.60 12.56 3.30
CA THR A 247 -20.37 13.24 3.73
C THR A 247 -20.62 14.34 4.77
N SER A 248 -21.68 15.14 4.61
CA SER A 248 -22.02 16.22 5.54
C SER A 248 -22.63 15.74 6.86
N GLU A 249 -23.32 14.60 6.86
CA GLU A 249 -23.94 13.99 8.05
C GLU A 249 -22.86 13.28 8.88
N VAL A 250 -21.99 12.51 8.20
CA VAL A 250 -20.87 11.81 8.81
C VAL A 250 -19.78 12.79 9.24
N GLY A 251 -19.51 13.83 8.45
CA GLY A 251 -18.59 14.91 8.77
C GLY A 251 -17.14 14.69 8.32
N TRP A 252 -16.95 13.92 7.23
CA TRP A 252 -15.64 13.69 6.60
C TRP A 252 -15.01 15.01 6.18
N SER A 253 -13.72 15.14 6.44
CA SER A 253 -12.88 16.23 5.94
C SER A 253 -12.35 15.90 4.54
N SER A 254 -11.64 16.86 3.92
CA SER A 254 -11.00 16.64 2.62
C SER A 254 -9.52 16.25 2.72
N SER A 255 -8.93 16.29 3.92
CA SER A 255 -7.47 16.19 4.12
C SER A 255 -7.07 15.11 5.13
N ALA A 256 -8.02 14.29 5.57
CA ALA A 256 -7.75 13.18 6.47
C ALA A 256 -7.64 11.88 5.67
N LEU A 257 -6.89 10.93 6.22
CA LEU A 257 -7.09 9.53 5.89
C LEU A 257 -8.46 9.09 6.41
N LYS A 258 -9.30 8.54 5.53
CA LYS A 258 -10.68 8.16 5.87
C LYS A 258 -10.82 6.66 5.83
N VAL A 259 -11.16 6.08 6.97
CA VAL A 259 -11.31 4.63 7.12
C VAL A 259 -12.70 4.32 7.64
N VAL A 260 -13.38 3.38 6.98
CA VAL A 260 -14.60 2.78 7.52
C VAL A 260 -14.26 1.37 8.00
N VAL A 261 -14.39 1.13 9.30
CA VAL A 261 -14.25 -0.23 9.85
C VAL A 261 -15.64 -0.86 9.95
N LEU A 262 -15.91 -1.84 9.10
CA LEU A 262 -17.14 -2.61 9.07
C LEU A 262 -16.96 -3.87 9.91
N THR A 263 -17.79 -4.05 10.93
CA THR A 263 -17.79 -5.26 11.77
C THR A 263 -19.08 -6.04 11.58
N THR A 264 -18.99 -7.33 11.23
CA THR A 264 -20.15 -8.22 11.03
C THR A 264 -19.73 -9.69 11.07
N ASP A 265 -20.69 -10.58 11.33
CA ASP A 265 -20.54 -12.03 11.22
C ASP A 265 -21.36 -12.63 10.06
N ALA A 266 -21.92 -11.76 9.20
CA ALA A 266 -22.79 -12.12 8.09
C ALA A 266 -22.18 -11.77 6.73
N VAL A 267 -22.67 -12.41 5.68
CA VAL A 267 -22.42 -12.02 4.28
C VAL A 267 -23.33 -10.85 3.89
N PRO A 268 -22.98 -10.04 2.87
CA PRO A 268 -23.84 -8.97 2.40
C PRO A 268 -25.01 -9.44 1.53
N HIS A 269 -26.11 -8.69 1.57
CA HIS A 269 -27.07 -8.63 0.47
C HIS A 269 -26.52 -7.85 -0.73
N PHE A 270 -26.92 -8.25 -1.93
CA PHE A 270 -26.52 -7.63 -3.20
C PHE A 270 -27.72 -7.18 -4.03
N ALA A 271 -27.45 -6.30 -5.00
CA ALA A 271 -28.45 -5.92 -6.00
C ALA A 271 -29.11 -7.16 -6.64
N GLY A 272 -30.44 -7.20 -6.63
CA GLY A 272 -31.26 -8.32 -7.08
C GLY A 272 -31.92 -9.11 -5.94
N ASP A 273 -31.42 -8.99 -4.71
CA ASP A 273 -31.99 -9.70 -3.55
C ASP A 273 -33.33 -9.11 -3.11
N ASN A 274 -33.54 -7.80 -3.25
CA ASN A 274 -34.82 -7.14 -3.10
C ASN A 274 -35.26 -6.52 -4.43
N PRO A 275 -35.76 -7.31 -5.41
CA PRO A 275 -35.92 -6.92 -6.81
C PRO A 275 -37.10 -5.94 -7.06
N ASN A 276 -37.04 -4.79 -6.38
CA ASN A 276 -37.92 -3.64 -6.49
C ASN A 276 -37.33 -2.65 -7.51
N THR A 277 -37.23 -1.38 -7.13
CA THR A 277 -36.56 -0.33 -7.90
C THR A 277 -35.05 -0.48 -7.69
N PRO A 278 -34.22 -0.53 -8.74
CA PRO A 278 -32.76 -0.51 -8.57
C PRO A 278 -32.35 0.69 -7.71
N ASN A 279 -31.34 0.49 -6.84
CA ASN A 279 -30.74 1.58 -6.09
C ASN A 279 -30.27 2.68 -7.07
N ASN A 280 -30.51 3.94 -6.71
CA ASN A 280 -30.25 5.07 -7.60
C ASN A 280 -28.88 5.76 -7.35
N GLY A 281 -28.15 5.32 -6.32
CA GLY A 281 -26.81 5.81 -5.98
C GLY A 281 -26.80 7.17 -5.29
N ASP A 282 -27.92 7.62 -4.73
CA ASP A 282 -27.99 8.88 -3.99
C ASP A 282 -27.90 8.69 -2.46
N ALA A 283 -27.77 9.80 -1.74
CA ALA A 283 -27.63 9.82 -0.29
C ALA A 283 -28.97 9.62 0.46
N VAL A 284 -30.03 9.19 -0.23
CA VAL A 284 -31.39 9.04 0.31
C VAL A 284 -31.76 7.57 0.32
N LEU A 285 -32.17 7.08 1.50
CA LEU A 285 -32.79 5.77 1.60
C LEU A 285 -34.23 5.86 1.09
N ASP A 286 -34.56 5.19 0.00
CA ASP A 286 -35.90 5.28 -0.59
C ASP A 286 -36.92 4.44 0.19
N GLY A 287 -37.98 5.08 0.71
CA GLY A 287 -39.10 4.37 1.35
C GLY A 287 -39.87 5.17 2.39
N PRO A 288 -40.85 4.57 3.07
CA PRO A 288 -41.64 5.23 4.10
C PRO A 288 -40.77 5.82 5.22
N SER A 289 -40.68 7.15 5.27
CA SER A 289 -39.84 7.90 6.22
C SER A 289 -38.33 7.74 5.99
N GLY A 290 -37.91 7.32 4.80
CA GLY A 290 -36.51 7.18 4.43
C GLY A 290 -35.86 5.92 4.99
N ASP A 291 -36.55 4.78 4.89
CA ASP A 291 -36.16 3.50 5.50
C ASP A 291 -35.48 2.51 4.53
N GLY A 292 -35.39 2.86 3.24
CA GLY A 292 -34.68 2.09 2.20
C GLY A 292 -35.46 0.91 1.62
N THR A 293 -36.70 0.69 2.08
CA THR A 293 -37.54 -0.44 1.65
C THR A 293 -38.06 -0.35 0.20
N SER A 294 -38.02 0.82 -0.42
CA SER A 294 -38.56 1.07 -1.77
C SER A 294 -37.54 0.96 -2.89
N GLU A 295 -36.28 0.66 -2.55
CA GLU A 295 -35.21 0.33 -3.48
C GLU A 295 -34.53 -1.00 -3.13
N ASP A 296 -33.80 -1.52 -4.10
CA ASP A 296 -32.93 -2.68 -3.97
C ASP A 296 -31.62 -2.32 -3.26
N TYR A 297 -30.81 -3.32 -2.95
CA TYR A 297 -29.43 -3.12 -2.49
C TYR A 297 -28.56 -2.57 -3.63
N PRO A 298 -27.50 -1.82 -3.34
CA PRO A 298 -26.63 -1.27 -4.37
C PRO A 298 -25.76 -2.35 -5.04
N THR A 299 -25.28 -2.05 -6.25
CA THR A 299 -24.28 -2.89 -6.91
C THR A 299 -22.90 -2.67 -6.30
N ILE A 300 -21.99 -3.64 -6.49
CA ILE A 300 -20.57 -3.49 -6.09
C ILE A 300 -19.98 -2.21 -6.70
N GLU A 301 -20.18 -1.99 -8.01
CA GLU A 301 -19.69 -0.79 -8.71
C GLU A 301 -20.19 0.53 -8.11
N MET A 302 -21.45 0.59 -7.67
CA MET A 302 -21.99 1.80 -7.04
C MET A 302 -21.32 2.07 -5.70
N VAL A 303 -21.04 1.03 -4.92
CA VAL A 303 -20.35 1.15 -3.64
C VAL A 303 -18.88 1.52 -3.87
N LYS A 304 -18.19 0.85 -4.81
CA LYS A 304 -16.82 1.16 -5.24
C LYS A 304 -16.72 2.64 -5.60
N ALA A 305 -17.51 3.11 -6.57
CA ALA A 305 -17.49 4.49 -7.03
C ALA A 305 -17.73 5.52 -5.92
N ALA A 306 -18.67 5.25 -5.00
CA ALA A 306 -18.95 6.15 -3.89
C ALA A 306 -17.81 6.21 -2.86
N LEU A 307 -17.21 5.06 -2.52
CA LEU A 307 -16.04 5.00 -1.63
C LEU A 307 -14.86 5.75 -2.24
N LEU A 308 -14.64 5.57 -3.55
CA LEU A 308 -13.57 6.24 -4.29
C LEU A 308 -13.75 7.75 -4.38
N ASP A 309 -14.93 8.24 -4.77
CA ASP A 309 -15.26 9.68 -4.81
C ASP A 309 -15.10 10.34 -3.43
N ALA A 310 -15.41 9.58 -2.37
CA ALA A 310 -15.24 10.04 -0.99
C ALA A 310 -13.80 9.89 -0.46
N GLY A 311 -12.91 9.16 -1.13
CA GLY A 311 -11.57 8.80 -0.67
C GLY A 311 -11.59 8.00 0.63
N ILE A 312 -12.48 7.00 0.73
CA ILE A 312 -12.69 6.16 1.92
C ILE A 312 -12.18 4.75 1.67
N ILE A 313 -11.36 4.24 2.59
CA ILE A 313 -10.83 2.88 2.55
C ILE A 313 -11.64 1.98 3.51
N PRO A 314 -12.27 0.88 3.03
CA PRO A 314 -12.98 -0.04 3.90
C PRO A 314 -12.03 -1.04 4.57
N VAL A 315 -12.24 -1.27 5.86
CA VAL A 315 -11.65 -2.34 6.66
C VAL A 315 -12.78 -3.30 7.05
N PHE A 316 -12.71 -4.54 6.58
CA PHE A 316 -13.68 -5.58 6.87
C PHE A 316 -13.19 -6.43 8.04
N ALA A 317 -13.61 -6.07 9.25
CA ALA A 317 -13.37 -6.84 10.46
C ALA A 317 -14.48 -7.88 10.66
N VAL A 318 -14.28 -9.07 10.10
CA VAL A 318 -15.36 -10.06 9.93
C VAL A 318 -15.00 -11.41 10.50
N THR A 319 -16.01 -12.18 10.90
CA THR A 319 -15.76 -13.50 11.47
C THR A 319 -15.08 -14.44 10.46
N THR A 320 -14.24 -15.35 10.97
CA THR A 320 -13.38 -16.21 10.15
C THR A 320 -14.10 -17.08 9.11
N ASP A 321 -15.41 -17.28 9.25
CA ASP A 321 -16.24 -18.08 8.35
C ASP A 321 -16.74 -17.31 7.12
N VAL A 322 -16.67 -15.97 7.12
CA VAL A 322 -17.07 -15.12 5.99
C VAL A 322 -15.89 -14.36 5.35
N THR A 323 -14.67 -14.48 5.86
CA THR A 323 -13.50 -13.73 5.36
C THR A 323 -13.25 -13.91 3.86
N SER A 324 -13.53 -15.09 3.30
CA SER A 324 -13.37 -15.31 1.85
C SER A 324 -14.37 -14.52 1.00
N ASP A 325 -15.58 -14.29 1.50
CA ASP A 325 -16.60 -13.53 0.78
C ASP A 325 -16.22 -12.03 0.78
N TYR A 326 -15.65 -11.54 1.88
CA TYR A 326 -15.15 -10.17 1.97
C TYR A 326 -13.83 -9.97 1.21
N GLN A 327 -12.98 -11.00 1.11
CA GLN A 327 -11.79 -10.92 0.26
C GLN A 327 -12.21 -10.75 -1.20
N ALA A 328 -13.20 -11.52 -1.68
CA ALA A 328 -13.72 -11.35 -3.03
C ALA A 328 -14.34 -9.95 -3.27
N LEU A 329 -14.85 -9.29 -2.21
CA LEU A 329 -15.33 -7.91 -2.31
C LEU A 329 -14.18 -6.90 -2.37
N VAL A 330 -13.11 -7.10 -1.58
CA VAL A 330 -11.88 -6.29 -1.65
C VAL A 330 -11.24 -6.43 -3.03
N ASP A 331 -11.12 -7.66 -3.54
CA ASP A 331 -10.62 -7.93 -4.90
C ASP A 331 -11.48 -7.19 -5.94
N ALA A 332 -12.82 -7.27 -5.84
CA ALA A 332 -13.71 -6.56 -6.75
C ALA A 332 -13.67 -5.02 -6.61
N PHE A 333 -13.33 -4.50 -5.43
CA PHE A 333 -13.09 -3.08 -5.24
C PHE A 333 -11.71 -2.66 -5.76
N GLY A 334 -10.72 -3.55 -5.75
CA GLY A 334 -9.31 -3.24 -5.98
C GLY A 334 -8.64 -2.51 -4.80
N PHE A 335 -9.32 -2.37 -3.67
CA PHE A 335 -8.79 -1.72 -2.46
C PHE A 335 -9.59 -2.10 -1.21
N GLY A 336 -8.98 -1.86 -0.05
CA GLY A 336 -9.51 -2.21 1.27
C GLY A 336 -8.78 -3.40 1.88
N THR A 337 -9.16 -3.77 3.10
CA THR A 337 -8.50 -4.89 3.79
C THR A 337 -9.49 -5.76 4.53
N VAL A 338 -9.17 -7.04 4.68
CA VAL A 338 -9.95 -8.00 5.46
C VAL A 338 -9.14 -8.44 6.66
N VAL A 339 -9.73 -8.31 7.84
CA VAL A 339 -9.14 -8.77 9.09
C VAL A 339 -10.07 -9.74 9.81
N PRO A 340 -9.56 -10.88 10.28
CA PRO A 340 -10.37 -11.85 11.00
C PRO A 340 -10.79 -11.31 12.36
N LEU A 341 -12.05 -11.54 12.72
CA LEU A 341 -12.65 -11.22 14.01
C LEU A 341 -13.09 -12.52 14.70
N SER A 342 -12.92 -12.61 16.01
CA SER A 342 -13.49 -13.70 16.79
C SER A 342 -15.02 -13.64 16.76
N SER A 343 -15.69 -14.78 16.90
CA SER A 343 -17.16 -14.86 16.92
C SER A 343 -17.84 -14.17 18.11
N ASP A 344 -17.06 -13.53 18.98
CA ASP A 344 -17.53 -12.72 20.10
C ASP A 344 -16.88 -11.33 20.14
N SER A 345 -16.14 -10.98 19.08
CA SER A 345 -15.43 -9.72 18.92
C SER A 345 -14.46 -9.38 20.05
N SER A 346 -13.94 -10.39 20.76
CA SER A 346 -13.01 -10.19 21.88
C SER A 346 -11.61 -9.72 21.45
N ASP A 347 -11.28 -9.88 20.18
CA ASP A 347 -10.07 -9.41 19.51
C ASP A 347 -10.29 -8.14 18.66
N ILE A 348 -11.42 -7.44 18.82
CA ILE A 348 -11.75 -6.22 18.05
C ILE A 348 -10.65 -5.15 18.07
N ILE A 349 -9.89 -5.04 19.16
CA ILE A 349 -8.78 -4.09 19.25
C ILE A 349 -7.68 -4.45 18.25
N ALA A 350 -7.28 -5.73 18.23
CA ALA A 350 -6.27 -6.20 17.29
C ALA A 350 -6.79 -6.12 15.85
N ALA A 351 -8.06 -6.48 15.61
CA ALA A 351 -8.68 -6.34 14.29
C ALA A 351 -8.66 -4.87 13.80
N PHE A 352 -8.92 -3.89 14.68
CA PHE A 352 -8.82 -2.48 14.30
C PHE A 352 -7.38 -2.04 14.06
N GLU A 353 -6.44 -2.41 14.93
CA GLU A 353 -5.02 -2.07 14.75
C GLU A 353 -4.46 -2.65 13.44
N ASP A 354 -4.64 -3.95 13.24
CA ASP A 354 -4.17 -4.67 12.06
C ASP A 354 -4.90 -4.18 10.80
N GLY A 355 -6.21 -3.94 10.90
CA GLY A 355 -7.01 -3.51 9.76
C GLY A 355 -6.74 -2.07 9.35
N ILE A 356 -6.61 -1.15 10.31
CA ILE A 356 -6.28 0.24 9.98
C ILE A 356 -4.84 0.31 9.46
N SER A 357 -3.89 -0.40 10.08
CA SER A 357 -2.51 -0.47 9.55
C SER A 357 -2.49 -1.07 8.15
N GLY A 358 -3.17 -2.19 7.92
CA GLY A 358 -3.27 -2.82 6.59
C GLY A 358 -4.00 -1.98 5.55
N ALA A 359 -4.89 -1.06 5.95
CA ALA A 359 -5.57 -0.13 5.05
C ALA A 359 -4.82 1.18 4.84
N ALA A 360 -3.85 1.52 5.70
CA ALA A 360 -3.24 2.84 5.75
C ALA A 360 -1.75 2.83 5.43
N ASP A 361 -1.04 1.80 5.88
CA ASP A 361 0.39 1.63 5.67
C ASP A 361 0.61 0.99 4.30
N SER A 362 0.99 1.83 3.36
CA SER A 362 1.45 1.36 2.07
C SER A 362 2.74 0.57 2.23
N LEU A 363 2.86 -0.48 1.44
CA LEU A 363 4.06 -1.28 1.33
C LEU A 363 4.63 -1.09 -0.07
N ILE A 364 5.80 -0.47 -0.17
CA ILE A 364 6.57 -0.41 -1.41
C ILE A 364 7.95 -0.95 -1.09
N GLU A 365 8.35 -2.06 -1.68
CA GLU A 365 9.60 -2.75 -1.37
C GLU A 365 10.75 -2.25 -2.24
N ASN A 366 10.48 -1.81 -3.46
CA ASN A 366 11.55 -1.55 -4.41
C ASN A 366 11.68 -0.07 -4.72
N ALA A 367 12.92 0.35 -4.95
CA ALA A 367 13.22 1.72 -5.34
C ALA A 367 14.18 1.77 -6.52
N VAL A 368 13.91 2.71 -7.44
CA VAL A 368 14.83 3.08 -8.50
C VAL A 368 15.14 4.58 -8.39
N GLY A 369 16.39 4.88 -8.08
CA GLY A 369 16.93 6.24 -8.01
C GLY A 369 17.03 6.94 -9.37
N THR A 370 17.66 8.10 -9.36
CA THR A 370 17.76 9.03 -10.48
C THR A 370 18.99 8.72 -11.34
N ALA A 371 19.72 9.72 -11.82
CA ALA A 371 21.04 9.57 -12.42
C ALA A 371 22.05 10.52 -11.73
N TYR A 372 21.70 10.96 -10.52
CA TYR A 372 22.43 11.87 -9.66
C TYR A 372 22.65 11.20 -8.30
N ASN A 373 23.29 11.91 -7.37
CA ASN A 373 23.55 11.34 -6.06
C ASN A 373 22.22 11.26 -5.28
N ASP A 374 21.79 10.04 -4.99
CA ASP A 374 20.56 9.76 -4.25
C ASP A 374 20.86 9.33 -2.80
N ASP A 375 19.92 9.58 -1.88
CA ASP A 375 19.83 8.93 -0.57
C ASP A 375 18.60 8.01 -0.62
N ILE A 376 18.78 6.71 -0.40
CA ILE A 376 17.71 5.72 -0.54
C ILE A 376 17.69 4.84 0.71
N ILE A 377 16.54 4.75 1.35
CA ILE A 377 16.28 3.96 2.54
C ILE A 377 15.15 2.98 2.22
N GLY A 378 15.45 1.70 2.30
CA GLY A 378 14.49 0.61 2.26
C GLY A 378 13.62 0.55 3.53
N ASN A 379 12.90 -0.55 3.70
CA ASN A 379 12.05 -0.78 4.86
C ASN A 379 12.42 -2.09 5.56
N SER A 380 11.45 -2.84 6.08
CA SER A 380 11.72 -4.12 6.77
C SER A 380 11.41 -5.35 5.92
N ALA A 381 10.95 -5.14 4.68
CA ALA A 381 10.72 -6.19 3.69
C ALA A 381 11.97 -6.40 2.83
N ASP A 382 12.00 -7.48 2.07
CA ASP A 382 13.09 -7.76 1.14
C ASP A 382 13.04 -6.76 -0.02
N ASN A 383 14.01 -5.84 -0.08
CA ASN A 383 13.99 -4.73 -1.03
C ASN A 383 14.94 -4.95 -2.21
N MET A 384 14.50 -4.64 -3.43
CA MET A 384 15.37 -4.45 -4.59
C MET A 384 15.58 -2.96 -4.86
N ILE A 385 16.78 -2.45 -4.55
CA ILE A 385 17.10 -1.03 -4.64
C ILE A 385 18.20 -0.76 -5.67
N LYS A 386 17.95 0.20 -6.56
CA LYS A 386 18.88 0.58 -7.63
C LYS A 386 19.19 2.08 -7.64
N GLY A 387 20.43 2.47 -7.32
CA GLY A 387 20.88 3.88 -7.35
C GLY A 387 21.06 4.46 -8.76
N LYS A 388 21.56 3.64 -9.70
CA LYS A 388 21.93 3.99 -11.09
C LYS A 388 23.21 4.83 -11.18
N ALA A 389 23.15 6.04 -11.73
CA ALA A 389 24.36 6.84 -11.86
C ALA A 389 24.36 7.82 -10.71
N GLY A 390 25.50 8.10 -10.09
CA GLY A 390 25.47 8.95 -8.91
C GLY A 390 26.65 8.73 -7.99
N ASN A 391 26.50 9.12 -6.74
CA ASN A 391 27.32 8.64 -5.63
C ASN A 391 26.31 8.46 -4.52
N ASP A 392 25.68 7.31 -4.54
CA ASP A 392 24.42 7.07 -3.86
C ASP A 392 24.69 6.57 -2.44
N ASP A 393 23.80 6.88 -1.50
CA ASP A 393 23.79 6.32 -0.15
C ASP A 393 22.55 5.43 -0.04
N ILE A 394 22.74 4.12 -0.04
CA ILE A 394 21.68 3.12 -0.11
C ILE A 394 21.72 2.29 1.18
N ARG A 395 20.57 2.21 1.86
CA ARG A 395 20.37 1.44 3.10
C ARG A 395 19.18 0.50 2.92
N GLY A 396 19.38 -0.81 3.02
CA GLY A 396 18.31 -1.81 2.97
C GLY A 396 17.45 -1.82 4.24
N VAL A 397 18.10 -1.64 5.39
CA VAL A 397 17.51 -1.59 6.75
C VAL A 397 17.22 -2.98 7.31
N GLY A 398 16.24 -3.70 6.80
CA GLY A 398 16.11 -5.11 7.13
C GLY A 398 15.23 -5.87 6.15
N GLY A 399 15.36 -7.20 6.15
CA GLY A 399 14.90 -8.02 5.03
C GLY A 399 16.13 -8.58 4.32
N ASP A 400 15.94 -9.53 3.41
CA ASP A 400 17.02 -10.06 2.58
C ASP A 400 17.11 -9.18 1.30
N ASP A 401 17.92 -8.13 1.34
CA ASP A 401 17.89 -7.05 0.34
C ASP A 401 18.80 -7.31 -0.86
N TYR A 402 18.45 -6.78 -2.04
CA TYR A 402 19.35 -6.66 -3.19
C TYR A 402 19.64 -5.19 -3.51
N LEU A 403 20.86 -4.75 -3.19
CA LEU A 403 21.30 -3.36 -3.33
C LEU A 403 22.28 -3.21 -4.50
N LYS A 404 21.93 -2.36 -5.47
CA LYS A 404 22.75 -2.11 -6.67
C LYS A 404 23.10 -0.63 -6.84
N GLY A 405 24.35 -0.26 -6.61
CA GLY A 405 24.87 1.10 -6.84
C GLY A 405 24.87 1.47 -8.33
N ASN A 406 25.45 0.59 -9.15
CA ASN A 406 25.76 0.79 -10.57
C ASN A 406 26.94 1.75 -10.80
N ARG A 407 26.75 2.97 -11.30
CA ARG A 407 27.88 3.86 -11.65
C ARG A 407 28.01 4.95 -10.61
N GLY A 408 29.01 4.86 -9.75
CA GLY A 408 29.22 5.91 -8.77
C GLY A 408 30.26 5.57 -7.74
N LYS A 409 30.45 6.44 -6.74
CA LYS A 409 31.15 6.03 -5.52
C LYS A 409 30.11 5.89 -4.44
N ASP A 410 29.47 4.74 -4.48
CA ASP A 410 28.26 4.46 -3.76
C ASP A 410 28.61 3.95 -2.36
N LYS A 411 27.67 4.13 -1.44
CA LYS A 411 27.69 3.55 -0.11
C LYS A 411 26.48 2.66 0.00
N LEU A 412 26.71 1.37 0.17
CA LEU A 412 25.67 0.36 0.32
C LEU A 412 25.79 -0.20 1.74
N ASP A 413 24.65 -0.29 2.42
CA ASP A 413 24.50 -0.87 3.76
C ASP A 413 23.27 -1.79 3.72
N GLY A 414 23.47 -3.11 3.81
CA GLY A 414 22.39 -4.10 3.78
C GLY A 414 21.48 -3.94 5.00
N GLY A 415 22.04 -4.21 6.17
CA GLY A 415 21.36 -3.94 7.44
C GLY A 415 21.15 -5.21 8.22
N LYS A 416 19.94 -5.76 8.21
CA LYS A 416 19.64 -7.05 8.86
C LYS A 416 19.02 -7.99 7.83
N GLY A 417 19.52 -9.21 7.74
CA GLY A 417 19.04 -10.18 6.77
C GLY A 417 20.23 -10.65 5.93
N ASP A 418 19.99 -11.62 5.06
CA ASP A 418 21.02 -12.17 4.19
C ASP A 418 21.06 -11.34 2.90
N ASP A 419 21.85 -10.26 2.90
CA ASP A 419 21.79 -9.22 1.87
C ASP A 419 22.72 -9.50 0.67
N MET A 420 22.37 -9.03 -0.52
CA MET A 420 23.22 -9.04 -1.72
C MET A 420 23.60 -7.62 -2.15
N LEU A 421 24.90 -7.30 -2.12
CA LEU A 421 25.41 -5.95 -2.40
C LEU A 421 26.30 -5.93 -3.65
N GLU A 422 25.88 -5.15 -4.66
CA GLU A 422 26.63 -4.91 -5.90
C GLU A 422 26.94 -3.40 -6.04
N GLY A 423 28.18 -3.00 -5.74
CA GLY A 423 28.62 -1.61 -5.89
C GLY A 423 28.56 -1.15 -7.35
N GLY A 424 29.21 -1.91 -8.23
CA GLY A 424 29.23 -1.67 -9.67
C GLY A 424 30.55 -1.05 -10.15
N ALA A 425 30.45 -0.01 -10.96
CA ALA A 425 31.59 0.74 -11.48
C ALA A 425 32.00 1.85 -10.50
N ASP A 426 33.27 2.26 -10.56
CA ASP A 426 33.89 3.20 -9.61
C ASP A 426 34.00 2.60 -8.18
N LYS A 427 34.44 3.38 -7.18
CA LYS A 427 34.96 2.84 -5.91
C LYS A 427 33.93 2.92 -4.80
N ASP A 428 33.38 1.78 -4.45
CA ASP A 428 32.24 1.71 -3.55
C ASP A 428 32.63 1.30 -2.13
N LYS A 429 31.69 1.50 -1.22
CA LYS A 429 31.79 1.08 0.17
C LYS A 429 30.59 0.20 0.48
N LEU A 430 30.86 -1.07 0.73
CA LEU A 430 29.85 -2.08 1.02
C LEU A 430 29.92 -2.43 2.52
N ASN A 431 28.76 -2.50 3.15
CA ASN A 431 28.57 -2.97 4.52
C ASN A 431 27.41 -3.97 4.48
N GLY A 432 27.67 -5.22 4.80
CA GLY A 432 26.63 -6.25 4.78
C GLY A 432 25.65 -6.05 5.94
N GLY A 433 26.18 -5.99 7.16
CA GLY A 433 25.40 -5.82 8.38
C GLY A 433 25.31 -7.11 9.18
N ASP A 434 24.13 -7.36 9.73
CA ASP A 434 23.81 -8.58 10.47
C ASP A 434 23.17 -9.60 9.51
N GLY A 435 23.82 -10.74 9.26
CA GLY A 435 23.27 -11.78 8.39
C GLY A 435 24.36 -12.55 7.68
N ALA A 436 23.99 -13.39 6.71
CA ALA A 436 24.91 -14.06 5.81
C ALA A 436 24.91 -13.35 4.44
N ASP A 437 25.77 -12.35 4.31
CA ASP A 437 25.72 -11.42 3.19
C ASP A 437 26.53 -11.90 1.98
N THR A 438 26.13 -11.47 0.78
CA THR A 438 26.83 -11.73 -0.47
C THR A 438 27.32 -10.42 -1.10
N PHE A 439 28.64 -10.25 -1.18
CA PHE A 439 29.27 -9.13 -1.89
C PHE A 439 29.56 -9.51 -3.33
N VAL A 440 28.95 -8.80 -4.28
CA VAL A 440 29.02 -9.10 -5.72
C VAL A 440 30.04 -8.19 -6.40
N PHE A 441 30.98 -8.80 -7.14
CA PHE A 441 31.98 -8.10 -7.93
C PHE A 441 31.92 -8.57 -9.39
N ASP A 442 31.43 -7.71 -10.28
CA ASP A 442 31.58 -7.88 -11.72
C ASP A 442 32.97 -7.40 -12.16
N ILE A 443 33.89 -8.35 -12.30
CA ILE A 443 35.27 -8.08 -12.73
C ILE A 443 35.41 -8.11 -14.25
N SER A 444 34.37 -8.54 -14.98
CA SER A 444 34.31 -8.46 -16.44
C SER A 444 34.08 -7.03 -16.92
N HIS A 445 33.44 -6.20 -16.09
CA HIS A 445 33.17 -4.81 -16.41
C HIS A 445 34.49 -4.02 -16.59
N PRO A 446 34.65 -3.22 -17.65
CA PRO A 446 35.90 -2.51 -17.94
C PRO A 446 36.28 -1.43 -16.91
N ASP A 447 35.28 -0.94 -16.17
CA ASP A 447 35.46 0.01 -15.08
C ASP A 447 35.38 -0.65 -13.69
N HIS A 448 35.57 -1.98 -13.60
CA HIS A 448 35.66 -2.66 -12.32
C HIS A 448 36.75 -1.99 -11.49
N SER A 449 36.38 -1.67 -10.27
CA SER A 449 37.15 -0.78 -9.46
C SER A 449 37.24 -1.36 -8.06
N ARG A 450 38.27 -0.93 -7.33
CA ARG A 450 38.63 -1.57 -6.08
C ARG A 450 37.71 -1.11 -4.95
N ASP A 451 36.66 -1.86 -4.71
CA ASP A 451 35.66 -1.63 -3.69
C ASP A 451 36.16 -1.97 -2.30
N VAL A 452 35.42 -1.48 -1.30
CA VAL A 452 35.78 -1.63 0.10
C VAL A 452 34.62 -2.27 0.87
N VAL A 453 34.80 -3.54 1.22
CA VAL A 453 33.91 -4.24 2.16
C VAL A 453 34.37 -3.94 3.59
N LYS A 454 33.45 -3.45 4.42
CA LYS A 454 33.77 -2.96 5.76
C LYS A 454 33.80 -4.08 6.82
N ASP A 455 32.94 -5.07 6.68
CA ASP A 455 32.50 -5.95 7.77
C ASP A 455 32.52 -7.44 7.46
N TYR A 456 32.96 -7.87 6.27
CA TYR A 456 33.09 -9.29 5.88
C TYR A 456 33.45 -10.26 7.01
N GLU A 457 32.57 -11.22 7.29
CA GLU A 457 32.70 -12.31 8.26
C GLU A 457 32.97 -13.67 7.58
N ASP A 458 34.16 -14.23 7.85
CA ASP A 458 34.59 -15.55 7.37
C ASP A 458 33.64 -16.67 7.87
N GLY A 459 33.21 -17.53 6.94
CA GLY A 459 32.30 -18.65 7.20
C GLY A 459 30.82 -18.27 7.34
N VAL A 460 30.50 -16.98 7.27
CA VAL A 460 29.14 -16.45 7.26
C VAL A 460 28.86 -15.85 5.88
N ASP A 461 29.63 -14.83 5.50
CA ASP A 461 29.44 -14.09 4.25
C ASP A 461 29.99 -14.86 3.04
N LYS A 462 29.64 -14.35 1.86
CA LYS A 462 30.02 -14.85 0.56
C LYS A 462 30.53 -13.73 -0.34
N ILE A 463 31.43 -14.09 -1.23
CA ILE A 463 31.96 -13.24 -2.29
C ILE A 463 31.55 -13.84 -3.62
N MET A 464 30.65 -13.16 -4.31
CA MET A 464 30.26 -13.53 -5.66
C MET A 464 31.15 -12.81 -6.66
N VAL A 465 31.80 -13.55 -7.54
CA VAL A 465 32.62 -12.99 -8.62
C VAL A 465 31.95 -13.33 -9.95
N LEU A 466 31.56 -12.31 -10.69
CA LEU A 466 30.98 -12.42 -12.02
C LEU A 466 32.08 -12.16 -13.07
N ASP A 467 32.32 -13.15 -13.92
CA ASP A 467 33.26 -13.06 -15.05
C ASP A 467 32.92 -14.08 -16.15
N ASP A 468 33.22 -13.74 -17.41
CA ASP A 468 32.98 -14.62 -18.57
C ASP A 468 33.90 -15.86 -18.60
N THR A 469 35.04 -15.81 -17.89
CA THR A 469 36.15 -16.76 -18.03
C THR A 469 36.62 -17.37 -16.71
N LEU A 470 36.30 -16.74 -15.58
CA LEU A 470 36.73 -17.18 -14.26
C LEU A 470 35.74 -18.19 -13.66
N LEU A 471 36.24 -19.40 -13.39
CA LEU A 471 35.39 -20.52 -12.93
C LEU A 471 35.79 -21.07 -11.56
N SER A 472 36.85 -20.53 -10.93
CA SER A 472 37.35 -21.08 -9.67
C SER A 472 38.22 -20.12 -8.86
N PHE A 473 38.37 -20.44 -7.58
CA PHE A 473 39.24 -19.72 -6.63
C PHE A 473 40.73 -19.79 -6.99
N ALA A 474 41.15 -20.74 -7.84
CA ALA A 474 42.56 -20.84 -8.24
C ALA A 474 43.05 -19.62 -9.03
N ASP A 475 42.11 -18.85 -9.59
CA ASP A 475 42.37 -17.67 -10.42
C ASP A 475 42.33 -16.35 -9.61
N ILE A 476 42.09 -16.44 -8.30
CA ILE A 476 42.01 -15.30 -7.39
C ILE A 476 43.28 -15.18 -6.54
N ASP A 477 43.95 -14.04 -6.65
CA ASP A 477 45.08 -13.66 -5.83
C ASP A 477 44.60 -13.01 -4.52
N VAL A 478 44.89 -13.64 -3.38
CA VAL A 478 44.57 -13.13 -2.04
C VAL A 478 45.84 -12.64 -1.34
N THR A 479 45.91 -11.34 -1.01
CA THR A 479 47.08 -10.75 -0.35
C THR A 479 46.72 -9.86 0.84
N GLN A 480 47.63 -9.73 1.80
CA GLN A 480 47.46 -8.83 2.95
C GLN A 480 48.33 -7.59 2.80
N ALA A 481 47.73 -6.40 2.86
CA ALA A 481 48.48 -5.14 2.91
C ALA A 481 47.78 -4.08 3.77
N GLY A 482 48.56 -3.40 4.62
CA GLY A 482 48.05 -2.30 5.44
C GLY A 482 46.91 -2.68 6.40
N GLY A 483 46.89 -3.94 6.87
CA GLY A 483 45.84 -4.47 7.73
C GLY A 483 44.54 -4.87 7.01
N LYS A 484 44.53 -4.85 5.67
CA LYS A 484 43.38 -5.24 4.84
C LYS A 484 43.72 -6.43 3.95
N THR A 485 42.73 -7.25 3.67
CA THR A 485 42.85 -8.30 2.64
C THR A 485 42.49 -7.70 1.29
N ILE A 486 43.27 -8.02 0.27
CA ILE A 486 43.11 -7.56 -1.10
C ILE A 486 42.84 -8.78 -1.95
N LEU A 487 41.73 -8.75 -2.69
CA LEU A 487 41.39 -9.74 -3.71
C LEU A 487 41.73 -9.17 -5.09
N SER A 488 42.33 -9.98 -5.93
CA SER A 488 42.79 -9.55 -7.25
C SER A 488 42.66 -10.67 -8.27
N HIS A 489 42.50 -10.28 -9.53
CA HIS A 489 42.54 -11.18 -10.69
C HIS A 489 43.46 -10.56 -11.75
N ASP A 490 44.37 -11.36 -12.34
CA ASP A 490 45.36 -10.91 -13.34
C ASP A 490 46.19 -9.67 -12.94
N GLY A 491 46.36 -9.46 -11.63
CA GLY A 491 47.12 -8.33 -11.06
C GLY A 491 46.29 -7.07 -10.81
N ASP A 492 45.01 -7.06 -11.19
CA ASP A 492 44.06 -5.99 -10.93
C ASP A 492 43.22 -6.31 -9.69
N ALA A 493 43.19 -5.37 -8.75
CA ALA A 493 42.52 -5.55 -7.47
C ALA A 493 41.07 -5.07 -7.54
N PHE A 494 40.12 -5.98 -7.29
CA PHE A 494 38.69 -5.71 -7.34
C PHE A 494 38.07 -5.46 -5.95
N ALA A 495 38.61 -6.04 -4.87
CA ALA A 495 38.05 -5.85 -3.53
C ALA A 495 39.10 -5.63 -2.43
N LEU A 496 38.73 -4.84 -1.42
CA LEU A 496 39.44 -4.65 -0.15
C LEU A 496 38.55 -5.01 1.03
N LEU A 497 38.93 -6.04 1.78
CA LEU A 497 38.26 -6.44 3.02
C LEU A 497 38.99 -5.82 4.22
N LYS A 498 38.32 -4.95 4.98
CA LYS A 498 38.96 -4.14 6.04
C LYS A 498 39.27 -4.88 7.34
N SER A 499 38.48 -5.88 7.69
CA SER A 499 38.52 -6.52 9.01
C SER A 499 38.87 -8.01 8.94
N THR A 500 39.25 -8.48 7.75
CA THR A 500 39.46 -9.91 7.46
C THR A 500 40.95 -10.17 7.25
N ASN A 501 41.46 -11.24 7.86
CA ASN A 501 42.81 -11.73 7.62
C ASN A 501 42.85 -12.55 6.32
N SER A 502 43.87 -12.39 5.49
CA SER A 502 43.97 -13.12 4.22
C SER A 502 44.05 -14.64 4.39
N ALA A 503 44.44 -15.13 5.57
CA ALA A 503 44.46 -16.56 5.89
C ALA A 503 43.07 -17.18 6.14
N ASN A 504 42.06 -16.33 6.29
CA ASN A 504 40.65 -16.70 6.51
C ASN A 504 39.84 -16.62 5.20
N ILE A 505 40.51 -16.55 4.05
CA ILE A 505 39.85 -16.52 2.75
C ILE A 505 40.25 -17.79 2.00
N ASP A 506 39.28 -18.63 1.68
CA ASP A 506 39.44 -19.85 0.91
C ASP A 506 38.32 -20.08 -0.11
N ALA A 507 38.33 -21.21 -0.80
CA ALA A 507 37.39 -21.49 -1.88
C ALA A 507 35.91 -21.57 -1.42
N THR A 508 35.63 -21.74 -0.13
CA THR A 508 34.27 -21.83 0.41
C THR A 508 33.62 -20.46 0.65
N ASP A 509 34.41 -19.40 0.60
CA ASP A 509 33.95 -18.01 0.65
C ASP A 509 33.40 -17.54 -0.69
N PHE A 510 33.69 -18.24 -1.79
CA PHE A 510 33.40 -17.74 -3.13
C PHE A 510 32.24 -18.47 -3.80
N ILE A 511 31.45 -17.68 -4.51
CA ILE A 511 30.50 -18.12 -5.52
C ILE A 511 31.03 -17.61 -6.86
N PHE A 512 31.18 -18.52 -7.83
CA PHE A 512 31.57 -18.17 -9.20
C PHE A 512 30.37 -18.37 -10.09
N ASP A 513 29.93 -17.29 -10.73
CA ASP A 513 28.86 -17.32 -11.71
C ASP A 513 29.32 -16.65 -13.01
N ILE A 514 28.72 -17.05 -14.12
CA ILE A 514 29.04 -16.51 -15.44
C ILE A 514 28.16 -15.27 -15.63
N ALA A 515 28.80 -14.13 -15.91
CA ALA A 515 28.14 -12.84 -16.12
C ALA A 515 27.16 -12.81 -17.31
#